data_AF-F2TTS2-F1
#
_entry.id   AF-F2TTS2-F1
#
_cell.length_a   1.000
_cell.length_b   1.000
_cell.length_c   1.000
_cell.angle_alpha   90.00
_cell.angle_beta   90.00
_cell.angle_gamma   90.00
#
_symmetry.space_group_name_H-M   'P 1'
#
loop_
_entity.id
_entity.type
_entity.pdbx_description
1 polymer ?
#
loop_
_entity_poly.entity_id
_entity_poly.type
_entity_poly.pdbx_seq_one_letter_code
_entity_poly.pdbx_strand_id
1 'polypeptide(L)'
;MVLFGKCDKSRHAYTLASTYHDSQLKLYTTHLTEPEGQGRRPEYIMTQLNTWGMTGNLETFQQGACAYQNARDWAKEKRDKFIRTANERHSKAQSQLLDSTSQSQTASEAAPTVDNSDASSLSDKVEYSNVQ
;
A
#
# COMPACT_ATOMS: atom_id res chain seq x y z
N MET A 1 12.50 8.82 -20.09
CA MET A 1 12.09 7.67 -19.26
C MET A 1 13.34 6.92 -18.81
N VAL A 2 13.90 7.26 -17.65
CA VAL A 2 15.05 6.51 -17.10
C VAL A 2 14.49 5.25 -16.46
N LEU A 3 14.62 4.13 -17.17
CA LEU A 3 14.37 2.80 -16.64
C LEU A 3 15.49 2.48 -15.64
N PHE A 4 15.18 2.61 -14.34
CA PHE A 4 16.09 2.17 -13.29
C PHE A 4 16.14 0.63 -13.26
N GLY A 5 17.32 0.10 -13.64
CA GLY A 5 17.85 -1.18 -13.18
C GLY A 5 17.12 -2.43 -13.66
N LYS A 6 17.53 -2.97 -14.81
CA LYS A 6 17.50 -4.43 -14.97
C LYS A 6 18.75 -5.00 -14.30
N CYS A 7 18.59 -5.50 -13.07
CA CYS A 7 19.48 -6.53 -12.53
C CYS A 7 18.61 -7.70 -12.11
N ASP A 8 18.91 -8.84 -12.72
CA ASP A 8 18.19 -10.09 -12.68
C ASP A 8 18.33 -10.76 -11.31
N LYS A 9 17.28 -10.65 -10.50
CA LYS A 9 16.71 -11.55 -9.45
C LYS A 9 15.70 -10.71 -8.68
N SER A 10 14.46 -10.64 -9.18
CA SER A 10 13.52 -9.55 -8.92
C SER A 10 13.10 -9.35 -7.45
N ARG A 11 13.84 -8.52 -6.71
CA ARG A 11 13.26 -7.69 -5.65
C ARG A 11 13.14 -6.28 -6.19
N HIS A 12 11.93 -5.92 -6.58
CA HIS A 12 11.61 -4.57 -6.99
C HIS A 12 11.83 -3.62 -5.81
N ALA A 13 12.70 -2.62 -5.99
CA ALA A 13 12.83 -1.52 -5.04
C ALA A 13 11.56 -0.66 -5.15
N TYR A 14 10.70 -0.66 -4.13
CA TYR A 14 9.47 0.14 -4.12
C TYR A 14 9.58 1.43 -3.33
N THR A 15 10.71 1.64 -2.66
CA THR A 15 10.95 2.82 -1.83
C THR A 15 11.99 3.71 -2.51
N LEU A 16 11.58 4.95 -2.79
CA LEU A 16 12.46 6.03 -3.20
C LEU A 16 12.59 7.01 -2.04
N ALA A 17 13.81 7.47 -1.79
CA ALA A 17 14.10 8.50 -0.79
C ALA A 17 14.93 9.61 -1.42
N SER A 18 14.76 10.83 -0.93
CA SER A 18 15.50 12.00 -1.39
C SER A 18 15.97 12.83 -0.21
N THR A 19 17.18 13.39 -0.30
CA THR A 19 17.70 14.35 0.68
C THR A 19 18.09 15.63 -0.03
N TYR A 20 17.72 16.77 0.54
CA TYR A 20 18.25 18.06 0.16
C TYR A 20 19.05 18.64 1.33
N HIS A 21 20.37 18.67 1.19
CA HIS A 21 21.29 19.15 2.21
C HIS A 21 22.52 19.72 1.52
N ASP A 22 23.10 20.79 2.08
CA ASP A 22 24.32 21.42 1.54
C ASP A 22 24.22 21.73 0.04
N SER A 23 23.08 22.32 -0.35
CA SER A 23 22.74 22.65 -1.76
C SER A 23 22.75 21.48 -2.74
N GLN A 24 22.72 20.23 -2.25
CA GLN A 24 22.74 19.02 -3.06
C GLN A 24 21.45 18.23 -2.88
N LEU A 25 20.82 17.89 -4.00
CA LEU A 25 19.75 16.89 -4.05
C LEU A 25 20.37 15.52 -4.28
N LYS A 26 20.10 14.56 -3.39
CA LYS A 26 20.47 13.15 -3.59
C LYS A 26 19.21 12.30 -3.65
N LEU A 27 19.20 11.32 -4.54
CA LEU A 27 18.11 10.35 -4.66
C LEU A 27 18.64 8.96 -4.35
N TYR A 28 17.85 8.17 -3.64
CA TYR A 28 18.16 6.82 -3.19
C TYR A 28 17.02 5.86 -3.51
N THR A 29 17.35 4.59 -3.69
CA THR A 29 16.41 3.48 -3.67
C THR A 29 16.69 2.59 -2.48
N THR A 30 15.66 2.00 -1.90
CA THR A 30 15.82 0.93 -0.91
C THR A 30 15.23 -0.35 -1.46
N HIS A 31 16.03 -1.41 -1.41
CA HIS A 31 15.59 -2.77 -1.70
C HIS A 31 15.88 -3.67 -0.50
N LEU A 32 15.07 -4.71 -0.37
CA LEU A 32 15.30 -5.72 0.65
C LEU A 32 16.22 -6.81 0.10
N THR A 33 17.05 -7.39 0.96
CA THR A 33 17.77 -8.62 0.66
C THR A 33 16.94 -9.86 1.01
N GLU A 34 17.31 -10.99 0.43
CA GLU A 34 16.80 -12.27 0.88
C GLU A 34 17.36 -12.59 2.28
N PRO A 35 16.53 -13.06 3.21
CA PRO A 35 17.04 -13.52 4.50
C PRO A 35 17.98 -14.70 4.32
N GLU A 36 19.20 -14.60 4.85
CA GLU A 36 20.14 -15.73 4.85
C GLU A 36 19.78 -16.77 5.91
N GLY A 37 18.85 -17.67 5.58
CA GLY A 37 18.47 -18.82 6.39
C GLY A 37 17.17 -18.67 7.17
N GLN A 38 16.70 -19.80 7.72
CA GLN A 38 15.42 -19.89 8.44
C GLN A 38 15.41 -18.97 9.67
N GLY A 39 14.42 -18.09 9.75
CA GLY A 39 14.22 -17.18 10.88
C GLY A 39 15.00 -15.86 10.82
N ARG A 40 15.85 -15.63 9.81
CA ARG A 40 16.49 -14.32 9.63
C ARG A 40 15.49 -13.30 9.07
N ARG A 41 15.68 -12.03 9.45
CA ARG A 41 14.93 -10.90 8.90
C ARG A 41 15.57 -10.44 7.59
N PRO A 42 14.78 -9.96 6.61
CA PRO A 42 15.33 -9.26 5.44
C PRO A 42 16.16 -8.05 5.86
N GLU A 43 17.29 -7.81 5.21
CA GLU A 43 18.06 -6.58 5.38
C GLU A 43 17.55 -5.51 4.40
N TYR A 44 17.73 -4.23 4.74
CA TYR A 44 17.39 -3.11 3.87
C TYR A 44 18.68 -2.49 3.34
N ILE A 45 18.91 -2.62 2.04
CA ILE A 45 20.03 -1.96 1.36
C ILE A 45 19.51 -0.69 0.70
N MET A 46 20.12 0.44 1.07
CA MET A 46 19.89 1.72 0.43
C MET A 46 21.02 2.02 -0.57
N THR A 47 20.65 2.25 -1.83
CA THR A 47 21.58 2.56 -2.91
C THR A 47 21.35 3.98 -3.38
N GLN A 48 22.42 4.79 -3.43
CA GLN A 48 22.35 6.12 -4.01
C GLN A 48 22.20 6.01 -5.53
N LEU A 49 21.17 6.64 -6.09
CA LEU A 49 20.94 6.70 -7.53
C LEU A 49 21.77 7.80 -8.19
N ASN A 50 21.73 9.01 -7.63
CA ASN A 50 22.47 10.15 -8.15
C ASN A 50 22.55 11.31 -7.15
N THR A 51 23.30 12.35 -7.49
CA THR A 51 23.39 13.64 -6.79
C THR A 51 23.43 14.79 -7.80
N TRP A 52 22.72 15.87 -7.49
CA TRP A 52 22.71 17.10 -8.28
C TRP A 52 22.97 18.31 -7.39
N GLY A 53 23.89 19.17 -7.82
CA GLY A 53 24.06 20.51 -7.23
C GLY A 53 22.93 21.43 -7.69
N MET A 54 22.21 22.02 -6.74
CA MET A 54 20.98 22.78 -7.01
C MET A 54 21.19 24.29 -7.12
N THR A 55 22.35 24.81 -6.72
CA THR A 55 22.63 26.25 -6.67
C THR A 55 23.74 26.73 -7.60
N GLY A 56 24.56 25.82 -8.15
CA GLY A 56 25.74 26.20 -8.93
C GLY A 56 25.47 26.42 -10.43
N ASN A 57 24.69 25.55 -11.07
CA ASN A 57 24.48 25.56 -12.51
C ASN A 57 23.01 25.28 -12.87
N LEU A 58 22.50 25.98 -13.88
CA LEU A 58 21.11 25.84 -14.33
C LEU A 58 20.82 24.42 -14.85
N GLU A 59 21.76 23.84 -15.59
CA GLU A 59 21.58 22.50 -16.15
C GLU A 59 21.44 21.43 -15.07
N THR A 60 22.32 21.45 -14.04
CA THR A 60 22.27 20.48 -12.95
C THR A 60 21.01 20.64 -12.11
N PHE A 61 20.56 21.89 -11.91
CA PHE A 61 19.28 22.18 -11.27
C PHE A 61 18.11 21.56 -12.05
N GLN A 62 18.03 21.82 -13.36
CA GLN A 62 16.95 21.29 -14.20
C GLN A 62 16.93 19.75 -14.20
N GLN A 63 18.10 19.12 -14.33
CA GLN A 63 18.23 17.67 -14.28
C GLN A 63 17.76 17.11 -12.93
N GLY A 64 18.21 17.69 -11.81
CA GLY A 64 17.82 17.27 -10.48
C GLY A 64 16.33 17.46 -10.20
N ALA A 65 15.78 18.62 -10.54
CA ALA A 65 14.36 18.92 -10.38
C ALA A 65 13.48 17.96 -11.21
N CYS A 66 13.83 17.72 -12.47
CA CYS A 66 13.13 16.76 -13.32
C CYS A 66 13.24 15.33 -12.75
N ALA A 67 14.42 14.90 -12.32
CA ALA A 67 14.59 13.56 -11.75
C ALA A 67 13.76 13.38 -10.47
N TYR A 68 13.72 14.37 -9.59
CA TYR A 68 12.91 14.35 -8.38
C TYR A 68 11.41 14.28 -8.69
N GLN A 69 10.91 15.10 -9.60
CA GLN A 69 9.49 15.10 -9.98
C GLN A 69 9.09 13.77 -10.62
N ASN A 70 9.90 13.24 -11.55
CA ASN A 70 9.69 11.93 -12.16
C ASN A 70 9.68 10.81 -11.11
N ALA A 71 10.58 10.87 -10.12
CA ALA A 71 10.63 9.92 -9.02
C ALA A 71 9.35 9.95 -8.17
N ARG A 72 8.82 11.14 -7.89
CA ARG A 72 7.56 11.30 -7.15
C ARG A 72 6.36 10.78 -7.93
N ASP A 73 6.29 11.07 -9.23
CA ASP A 73 5.20 10.62 -10.08
C ASP A 73 5.18 9.10 -10.21
N TRP A 74 6.36 8.49 -10.41
CA TRP A 74 6.50 7.04 -10.41
C TRP A 74 6.11 6.42 -9.06
N ALA A 75 6.55 7.01 -7.95
CA ALA A 75 6.18 6.54 -6.61
C ALA A 75 4.67 6.63 -6.38
N LYS A 76 4.01 7.68 -6.89
CA LYS A 76 2.56 7.82 -6.88
C LYS A 76 1.89 6.71 -7.69
N GLU A 77 2.32 6.48 -8.92
CA GLU A 77 1.77 5.42 -9.78
C GLU A 77 1.86 4.04 -9.10
N LYS A 78 3.02 3.72 -8.47
CA LYS A 78 3.18 2.46 -7.74
C LYS A 78 2.28 2.37 -6.52
N ARG A 79 2.18 3.44 -5.73
CA ARG A 79 1.27 3.49 -4.58
C ARG A 79 -0.17 3.27 -5.00
N ASP A 80 -0.64 3.99 -6.02
CA ASP A 80 -2.02 3.92 -6.49
C ASP A 80 -2.33 2.52 -7.05
N LYS A 81 -1.37 1.90 -7.75
CA LYS A 81 -1.50 0.50 -8.20
C LYS A 81 -1.65 -0.47 -7.02
N PHE A 82 -0.82 -0.33 -5.98
CA PHE A 82 -0.91 -1.20 -4.81
C PHE A 82 -2.22 -1.03 -4.05
N ILE A 83 -2.67 0.21 -3.84
CA ILE A 83 -3.95 0.50 -3.21
C ILE A 83 -5.08 -0.17 -4.00
N ARG A 84 -5.10 0.02 -5.32
CA ARG A 84 -6.12 -0.60 -6.19
C ARG A 84 -6.13 -2.12 -6.06
N THR A 85 -4.97 -2.77 -6.18
CA THR A 85 -4.87 -4.22 -6.06
C THR A 85 -5.27 -4.72 -4.67
N ALA A 86 -4.94 -4.00 -3.60
CA ALA A 86 -5.35 -4.34 -2.24
C ALA A 86 -6.87 -4.24 -2.08
N ASN A 87 -7.49 -3.16 -2.56
CA ASN A 87 -8.94 -2.96 -2.51
C ASN A 87 -9.69 -4.03 -3.32
N GLU A 88 -9.22 -4.37 -4.52
CA GLU A 88 -9.80 -5.44 -5.34
C GLU A 88 -9.76 -6.80 -4.62
N ARG A 89 -8.65 -7.11 -3.93
CA ARG A 89 -8.52 -8.35 -3.14
C ARG A 89 -9.47 -8.34 -1.94
N HIS A 90 -9.56 -7.22 -1.23
CA HIS A 90 -10.46 -7.06 -0.10
C HIS A 90 -11.92 -7.26 -0.51
N SER A 91 -12.37 -6.58 -1.57
CA SER A 91 -13.75 -6.73 -2.07
C SER A 91 -14.05 -8.17 -2.49
N LYS A 92 -13.11 -8.85 -3.17
CA LYS A 92 -13.29 -10.27 -3.55
C LYS A 92 -13.43 -11.18 -2.33
N ALA A 93 -12.58 -11.00 -1.32
CA ALA A 93 -12.66 -11.78 -0.09
C ALA A 93 -13.98 -11.53 0.65
N GLN A 94 -14.44 -10.27 0.68
CA GLN A 94 -15.72 -9.91 1.28
C GLN A 94 -16.91 -10.56 0.56
N SER A 95 -16.94 -10.53 -0.78
CA SER A 95 -17.97 -11.23 -1.56
C SER A 95 -18.00 -12.73 -1.25
N GLN A 96 -16.83 -13.39 -1.21
CA GLN A 96 -16.74 -14.82 -0.90
C GLN A 96 -17.27 -15.18 0.49
N LEU A 97 -17.07 -14.31 1.49
CA LEU A 97 -17.63 -14.50 2.83
C LEU A 97 -19.16 -14.38 2.84
N LEU A 98 -19.72 -13.42 2.10
CA LEU A 98 -21.16 -13.23 1.98
C LEU A 98 -21.84 -14.40 1.25
N ASP A 99 -21.20 -14.91 0.19
CA ASP A 99 -21.69 -16.09 -0.55
C ASP A 99 -21.68 -17.35 0.32
N SER A 100 -20.62 -17.55 1.11
CA SER A 100 -20.50 -18.69 2.04
C SER A 100 -21.52 -18.63 3.19
N THR A 101 -21.85 -17.42 3.66
CA THR A 101 -22.85 -17.21 4.72
C THR A 101 -24.27 -17.50 4.22
N SER A 102 -24.58 -17.14 2.98
CA SER A 102 -25.89 -17.36 2.36
C SER A 102 -26.19 -18.86 2.12
N GLN A 103 -25.16 -19.67 1.84
CA GLN A 103 -25.29 -21.13 1.70
C GLN A 103 -25.47 -21.85 3.03
N SER A 104 -24.91 -21.33 4.13
CA SER A 104 -25.08 -21.94 5.46
C SER A 104 -26.47 -21.66 6.07
N GLN A 105 -27.15 -20.59 5.64
CA GLN A 105 -28.50 -20.27 6.09
C GLN A 105 -29.59 -21.06 5.34
N THR A 106 -29.39 -21.35 4.05
CA THR A 106 -30.32 -22.16 3.24
C THR A 106 -30.31 -23.65 3.59
N ALA A 107 -29.27 -24.17 4.24
CA ALA A 107 -29.21 -25.54 4.73
C ALA A 107 -29.79 -25.75 6.15
N SER A 108 -30.12 -24.66 6.87
CA SER A 108 -30.70 -24.74 8.22
C SER A 108 -32.21 -24.53 8.27
N GLU A 109 -32.84 -24.22 7.12
CA GLU A 109 -34.27 -23.90 7.02
C GLU A 109 -35.08 -25.08 6.45
N ALA A 110 -35.08 -26.22 7.15
CA ALA A 110 -36.01 -27.32 6.91
C ALA A 110 -36.33 -28.08 8.21
N ALA A 111 -37.24 -27.51 9.03
CA ALA A 111 -38.30 -28.17 9.83
C ALA A 111 -38.69 -27.35 11.09
N PRO A 112 -39.91 -27.55 11.63
CA PRO A 112 -41.14 -26.87 11.28
C PRO A 112 -41.47 -25.67 12.19
N THR A 113 -42.35 -24.81 11.69
CA THR A 113 -42.98 -23.68 12.37
C THR A 113 -43.67 -24.10 13.67
N VAL A 114 -43.30 -23.47 14.79
CA VAL A 114 -44.22 -23.32 15.94
C VAL A 114 -44.37 -21.83 16.20
N ASP A 115 -45.55 -21.39 15.80
CA ASP A 115 -46.22 -20.13 16.10
C ASP A 115 -46.16 -19.80 17.60
N ASN A 116 -45.74 -18.58 17.94
CA ASN A 116 -46.49 -17.79 18.91
C ASN A 116 -46.22 -16.29 18.72
N SER A 117 -47.31 -15.54 18.70
CA SER A 117 -47.38 -14.09 18.58
C SER A 117 -47.03 -13.39 19.91
N ASP A 118 -46.36 -12.23 19.82
CA ASP A 118 -46.90 -10.90 20.17
C ASP A 118 -45.88 -9.93 20.82
N ALA A 119 -46.00 -8.68 20.37
CA ALA A 119 -45.63 -7.37 20.92
C ALA A 119 -44.39 -7.19 21.81
N SER A 120 -43.48 -6.30 21.39
CA SER A 120 -43.53 -4.89 21.82
C SER A 120 -42.35 -4.08 21.27
N SER A 121 -42.68 -2.90 20.77
CA SER A 121 -41.80 -1.75 20.54
C SER A 121 -40.84 -1.49 21.70
N LEU A 122 -39.59 -1.14 21.39
CA LEU A 122 -38.91 0.06 21.89
C LEU A 122 -37.60 0.29 21.11
N SER A 123 -37.57 1.40 20.37
CA SER A 123 -36.35 2.08 19.95
C SER A 123 -35.44 2.31 21.15
N ASP A 124 -34.12 2.26 20.93
CA ASP A 124 -33.25 3.31 21.45
C ASP A 124 -31.97 3.42 20.60
N LYS A 125 -31.79 4.62 20.03
CA LYS A 125 -30.51 5.08 19.49
C LYS A 125 -29.58 5.32 20.67
N VAL A 126 -28.33 4.85 20.56
CA VAL A 126 -27.27 5.36 21.43
C VAL A 126 -26.08 5.79 20.57
N GLU A 127 -26.03 7.10 20.36
CA GLU A 127 -24.86 7.86 19.99
C GLU A 127 -24.14 8.21 21.29
N TYR A 128 -22.86 7.86 21.45
CA TYR A 128 -21.99 8.58 22.37
C TYR A 128 -20.57 8.72 21.82
N SER A 129 -20.17 9.97 21.88
CA SER A 129 -18.96 10.67 21.51
C SER A 129 -17.70 10.28 22.27
N ASN A 130 -16.57 10.47 21.56
CA ASN A 130 -15.29 11.03 21.99
C ASN A 130 -15.01 11.13 23.50
N VAL A 131 -13.90 10.52 23.91
CA VAL A 131 -13.22 10.84 25.18
C VAL A 131 -11.78 11.22 24.87
N GLN A 132 -11.55 12.53 25.00
CA GLN A 132 -10.38 13.28 25.45
C GLN A 132 -8.97 12.94 24.94
#